data_AF-A0AAP0SDQ3-F1
#
_entry.id   AF-A0AAP0SDQ3-F1
#
_cell.length_a   1.000
_cell.length_b   1.000
_cell.length_c   1.000
_cell.angle_alpha   90.00
_cell.angle_beta   90.00
_cell.angle_gamma   90.00
#
_symmetry.space_group_name_H-M   'P 1'
#
loop_
_entity.id
_entity.type
_entity.pdbx_description
1 polymer ?
#
loop_
_entity_poly.entity_id
_entity_poly.type
_entity_poly.pdbx_seq_one_letter_code
_entity_poly.pdbx_strand_id
1 'polypeptide(L)'
;MTDSVQAPVIGLFPLSYVIGTEAPGAQRLVLDLLVHPADRTLRGTAQITQSSNPPLDLHLDVWGTYSYQLFLPPSPSSILITLQGNHGGPTANSPVIFSLHLAVGTDWQKGQAGYRYLNSQGQWIVVEAPAHREDTRIKAFGDLDIPTLLHAATLEAAIATGDLAHLKALAAGDAGAALNTAIDSTKSASGKAGKSSRA
;
A
#
# COMPACT_ATOMS: atom_id res chain seq x y z
N MET A 1 29.56 -7.04 -19.75
CA MET A 1 29.25 -6.21 -18.57
C MET A 1 27.76 -6.38 -18.31
N THR A 2 27.40 -7.13 -17.27
CA THR A 2 26.02 -7.41 -16.88
C THR A 2 25.45 -6.16 -16.24
N ASP A 3 24.65 -5.40 -17.00
CA ASP A 3 23.77 -4.37 -16.44
C ASP A 3 22.79 -5.06 -15.51
N SER A 4 23.14 -5.04 -14.23
CA SER A 4 22.23 -5.45 -13.17
C SER A 4 21.20 -4.34 -13.11
N VAL A 5 19.97 -4.62 -13.56
CA VAL A 5 18.83 -3.72 -13.37
C VAL A 5 18.65 -3.59 -11.86
N GLN A 6 19.31 -2.60 -11.27
CA GLN A 6 19.24 -2.34 -9.86
C GLN A 6 17.87 -1.74 -9.61
N ALA A 7 17.03 -2.47 -8.86
CA ALA A 7 15.76 -1.94 -8.42
C ALA A 7 15.99 -0.57 -7.76
N PRO A 8 15.16 0.44 -8.05
CA PRO A 8 15.25 1.72 -7.35
C PRO A 8 15.17 1.44 -5.84
N VAL A 9 16.05 2.06 -5.05
CA VAL A 9 15.96 1.95 -3.58
C VAL A 9 14.75 2.77 -3.15
N ILE A 10 13.64 2.10 -2.92
CA ILE A 10 12.38 2.76 -2.54
C ILE A 10 12.40 2.94 -1.02
N GLY A 11 12.38 4.21 -0.62
CA GLY A 11 12.27 4.59 0.78
C GLY A 11 10.91 4.21 1.37
N LEU A 12 10.81 4.29 2.70
CA LEU A 12 9.55 4.06 3.40
C LEU A 12 8.49 5.05 2.91
N PHE A 13 7.28 4.56 2.69
CA PHE A 13 6.18 5.42 2.28
C PHE A 13 4.88 5.12 3.03
N PRO A 14 4.10 6.15 3.38
CA PRO A 14 2.81 5.98 4.02
C PRO A 14 1.74 5.50 3.04
N LEU A 15 0.77 4.74 3.54
CA LEU A 15 -0.37 4.22 2.80
C LEU A 15 -1.60 4.17 3.72
N SER A 16 -2.73 4.74 3.29
CA SER A 16 -3.95 4.78 4.09
C SER A 16 -5.11 4.17 3.32
N TYR A 17 -5.90 3.35 4.01
CA TYR A 17 -7.12 2.74 3.49
C TYR A 17 -8.30 3.02 4.40
N VAL A 18 -9.44 3.28 3.77
CA VAL A 18 -10.75 3.28 4.41
C VAL A 18 -11.50 2.04 3.92
N ILE A 19 -11.94 1.24 4.88
CA ILE A 19 -12.64 -0.02 4.66
C ILE A 19 -14.02 0.10 5.31
N GLY A 20 -15.06 -0.01 4.51
CA GLY A 20 -16.43 0.15 5.00
C GLY A 20 -17.43 0.24 3.86
N THR A 21 -18.71 0.10 4.18
CA THR A 21 -19.81 0.19 3.21
C THR A 21 -20.33 1.62 3.00
N GLU A 22 -19.72 2.61 3.67
CA GLU A 22 -20.14 4.03 3.70
C GLU A 22 -21.61 4.25 4.10
N ALA A 23 -22.28 3.22 4.62
CA ALA A 23 -23.65 3.31 5.08
C ALA A 23 -23.70 4.04 6.44
N PRO A 24 -24.69 4.93 6.68
CA PRO A 24 -24.82 5.63 7.95
C PRO A 24 -24.88 4.67 9.14
N GLY A 25 -23.96 4.83 10.09
CA GLY A 25 -23.88 4.01 11.30
C GLY A 25 -23.26 2.62 11.11
N ALA A 26 -22.81 2.26 9.91
CA ALA A 26 -22.05 1.04 9.66
C ALA A 26 -20.62 1.11 10.23
N GLN A 27 -19.99 -0.05 10.33
CA GLN A 27 -18.61 -0.18 10.76
C GLN A 27 -17.67 0.40 9.71
N ARG A 28 -16.73 1.21 10.16
CA ARG A 28 -15.68 1.81 9.35
C ARG A 28 -14.33 1.48 9.97
N LEU A 29 -13.48 0.81 9.20
CA LEU A 29 -12.09 0.56 9.54
C LEU A 29 -11.23 1.56 8.77
N VAL A 30 -10.43 2.33 9.50
CA VAL A 30 -9.41 3.21 8.96
C VAL A 30 -8.06 2.61 9.26
N LEU A 31 -7.22 2.49 8.24
CA LEU A 31 -5.95 1.80 8.30
C LEU A 31 -4.86 2.73 7.81
N ASP A 32 -3.96 3.15 8.70
CA ASP A 32 -2.86 4.06 8.38
C ASP A 32 -1.55 3.26 8.52
N LEU A 33 -0.88 2.98 7.40
CA LEU A 33 0.28 2.09 7.29
C LEU A 33 1.54 2.82 6.80
N LEU A 34 2.68 2.26 7.14
CA LEU A 34 4.00 2.57 6.62
C LEU A 34 4.55 1.31 5.95
N VAL A 35 4.79 1.42 4.64
CA VAL A 35 5.30 0.33 3.81
C VAL A 35 6.82 0.34 3.83
N HIS A 36 7.41 -0.84 4.06
CA HIS A 36 8.84 -1.09 4.00
C HIS A 36 9.10 -2.02 2.80
N PRO A 37 9.45 -1.46 1.62
CA PRO A 37 9.54 -2.26 0.39
C PRO A 37 10.63 -3.33 0.43
N ALA A 38 11.79 -2.98 0.98
CA ALA A 38 12.94 -3.87 1.09
C ALA A 38 12.60 -5.19 1.82
N ASP A 39 11.84 -5.10 2.92
CA ASP A 39 11.49 -6.25 3.74
C ASP A 39 10.08 -6.80 3.45
N ARG A 40 9.32 -6.15 2.55
CA ARG A 40 7.91 -6.41 2.27
C ARG A 40 7.02 -6.39 3.52
N THR A 41 7.37 -5.54 4.47
CA THR A 41 6.64 -5.42 5.75
C THR A 41 5.81 -4.14 5.80
N LEU A 42 4.75 -4.20 6.61
CA LEU A 42 3.82 -3.12 6.86
C LEU A 42 3.72 -2.93 8.37
N ARG A 43 3.70 -1.68 8.81
CA ARG A 43 3.45 -1.30 10.22
C ARG A 43 2.59 -0.06 10.27
N GLY A 44 1.73 0.07 11.26
CA GLY A 44 0.86 1.23 11.36
C GLY A 44 -0.19 1.08 12.43
N THR A 45 -1.31 1.77 12.25
CA THR A 45 -2.44 1.74 13.17
C THR A 45 -3.73 1.42 12.43
N ALA A 46 -4.65 0.77 13.14
CA ALA A 46 -6.00 0.50 12.70
C ALA A 46 -6.99 1.13 13.69
N GLN A 47 -7.99 1.81 13.17
CA GLN A 47 -9.08 2.38 13.94
C GLN A 47 -10.42 1.85 13.40
N ILE A 48 -11.14 1.09 14.21
CA ILE A 48 -12.49 0.60 13.89
C ILE A 48 -13.50 1.45 14.63
N THR A 49 -14.38 2.12 13.88
CA THR A 49 -15.46 2.92 14.45
C THR A 49 -16.83 2.41 14.00
N GLN A 50 -17.81 2.47 14.90
CA GLN A 50 -19.22 2.17 14.61
C GLN A 50 -20.09 3.09 15.45
N SER A 51 -21.02 3.80 14.80
CA SER A 51 -21.93 4.72 15.49
C SER A 51 -23.26 4.07 15.90
N SER A 52 -23.62 2.92 15.32
CA SER A 52 -24.84 2.18 15.69
C SER A 52 -24.61 1.34 16.95
N ASN A 53 -25.62 1.24 17.82
CA ASN A 53 -25.55 0.54 19.11
C ASN A 53 -25.27 -0.98 18.93
N PRO A 54 -24.23 -1.56 19.57
CA PRO A 54 -23.29 -0.91 20.50
C PRO A 54 -22.22 -0.07 19.79
N PRO A 55 -21.97 1.17 20.25
CA PRO A 55 -20.90 1.99 19.69
C PRO A 55 -19.56 1.29 19.88
N LEU A 56 -18.72 1.35 18.84
CA LEU A 56 -17.38 0.77 18.84
C LEU A 56 -16.39 1.86 18.47
N ASP A 57 -15.32 1.98 19.25
CA ASP A 57 -14.11 2.72 18.89
C ASP A 57 -12.92 1.88 19.37
N LEU A 58 -12.28 1.20 18.44
CA LEU A 58 -11.16 0.31 18.71
C LEU A 58 -9.92 0.82 18.01
N HIS A 59 -8.89 1.14 18.80
CA HIS A 59 -7.59 1.55 18.29
C HIS A 59 -6.54 0.46 18.54
N LEU A 60 -5.80 0.12 17.48
CA LEU A 60 -4.86 -1.00 17.46
C LEU A 60 -3.59 -0.59 16.72
N ASP A 61 -2.47 -1.11 17.20
CA ASP A 61 -1.24 -1.13 16.44
C ASP A 61 -1.25 -2.37 15.56
N VAL A 62 -0.95 -2.19 14.28
CA VAL A 62 -0.98 -3.26 13.28
C VAL A 62 0.38 -3.46 12.65
N TRP A 63 0.69 -4.71 12.34
CA TRP A 63 1.88 -5.10 11.60
C TRP A 63 1.58 -6.31 10.73
N GLY A 64 2.38 -6.47 9.68
CA GLY A 64 2.27 -7.63 8.82
C GLY A 64 3.10 -7.50 7.56
N THR A 65 2.63 -8.15 6.50
CA THR A 65 3.35 -8.28 5.24
C THR A 65 2.42 -8.07 4.07
N TYR A 66 3.01 -7.79 2.91
CA TYR A 66 2.28 -7.80 1.65
C TYR A 66 2.97 -8.73 0.64
N SER A 67 2.16 -9.30 -0.24
CA SER A 67 2.62 -10.21 -1.29
C SER A 67 1.91 -9.91 -2.59
N TYR A 68 2.60 -10.14 -3.70
CA TYR A 68 2.03 -9.99 -5.04
C TYR A 68 1.51 -11.34 -5.49
N GLN A 69 0.21 -11.44 -5.73
CA GLN A 69 -0.44 -12.61 -6.30
C GLN A 69 -0.60 -12.40 -7.80
N LEU A 70 0.20 -13.14 -8.55
CA LEU A 70 0.19 -13.09 -10.01
C LEU A 70 -0.72 -14.20 -10.50
N PHE A 71 -1.79 -13.80 -11.19
CA PHE A 71 -2.67 -14.74 -11.85
C PHE A 71 -2.42 -14.71 -13.36
N LEU A 72 -2.57 -15.87 -14.01
CA LEU A 72 -2.52 -15.93 -15.46
C LEU A 72 -3.78 -15.27 -16.04
N PRO A 73 -3.68 -14.55 -17.17
CA PRO A 73 -4.85 -14.06 -17.88
C PRO A 73 -5.87 -15.19 -18.11
N PRO A 74 -7.17 -14.96 -17.89
CA PRO A 74 -7.84 -13.66 -17.79
C PRO A 74 -7.96 -13.07 -16.38
N SER A 75 -7.37 -13.70 -15.35
CA SER A 75 -7.50 -13.23 -13.97
C SER A 75 -6.56 -12.05 -13.69
N PRO A 76 -7.06 -10.94 -13.10
CA PRO A 76 -6.22 -9.80 -12.75
C PRO A 76 -5.29 -10.17 -11.59
N SER A 77 -4.02 -9.78 -11.69
CA SER A 77 -3.08 -9.82 -10.57
C SER A 77 -3.57 -8.95 -9.41
N SER A 78 -3.29 -9.36 -8.18
CA SER A 78 -3.68 -8.64 -6.97
C SER A 78 -2.54 -8.57 -5.97
N ILE A 79 -2.61 -7.60 -5.08
CA ILE A 79 -1.71 -7.47 -3.94
C ILE A 79 -2.48 -7.89 -2.70
N LEU A 80 -1.95 -8.90 -2.00
CA LEU A 80 -2.52 -9.38 -0.75
C LEU A 80 -1.73 -8.78 0.41
N ILE A 81 -2.40 -7.92 1.16
CA ILE A 81 -1.93 -7.35 2.42
C ILE A 81 -2.51 -8.20 3.55
N THR A 82 -1.65 -8.71 4.42
CA THR A 82 -2.05 -9.45 5.62
C THR A 82 -1.52 -8.75 6.85
N LEU A 83 -2.42 -8.34 7.74
CA LEU A 83 -2.08 -7.64 8.98
C LEU A 83 -2.66 -8.36 10.20
N GLN A 84 -1.97 -8.18 11.31
CA GLN A 84 -2.41 -8.56 12.64
C GLN A 84 -2.27 -7.34 13.56
N GLY A 85 -3.08 -7.27 14.61
CA GLY A 85 -3.03 -6.15 15.53
C GLY A 85 -3.42 -6.49 16.97
N ASN A 86 -2.88 -5.69 17.88
CA ASN A 86 -3.17 -5.71 19.31
C ASN A 86 -3.05 -4.29 19.89
N HIS A 87 -3.15 -4.18 21.21
CA HIS A 87 -2.83 -2.95 21.92
C HIS A 87 -1.33 -2.92 22.27
N GLY A 88 -0.56 -2.05 21.62
CA GLY A 88 0.86 -1.81 21.94
C GLY A 88 1.87 -2.45 20.98
N GLY A 89 1.41 -3.11 19.92
CA GLY A 89 2.25 -3.62 18.84
C GLY A 89 2.88 -5.01 19.08
N PRO A 90 3.80 -5.43 18.21
CA PRO A 90 4.30 -6.81 18.17
C PRO A 90 5.11 -7.22 19.41
N THR A 91 5.63 -6.25 20.17
CA THR A 91 6.42 -6.49 21.38
C THR A 91 5.60 -6.36 22.67
N ALA A 92 4.32 -6.00 22.57
CA ALA A 92 3.44 -5.87 23.73
C ALA A 92 3.00 -7.25 24.25
N ASN A 93 2.83 -7.35 25.57
CA ASN A 93 2.27 -8.52 26.23
C ASN A 93 0.72 -8.54 26.14
N SER A 94 0.18 -8.25 24.95
CA SER A 94 -1.25 -8.22 24.69
C SER A 94 -1.61 -9.20 23.57
N PRO A 95 -2.75 -9.92 23.71
CA PRO A 95 -3.15 -10.89 22.70
C PRO A 95 -3.47 -10.19 21.38
N VAL A 96 -3.23 -10.89 20.27
CA VAL A 96 -3.68 -10.44 18.95
C VAL A 96 -5.20 -10.52 18.92
N ILE A 97 -5.84 -9.35 18.83
CA ILE A 97 -7.29 -9.19 18.83
C ILE A 97 -7.82 -8.71 17.48
N PHE A 98 -6.96 -8.65 16.46
CA PHE A 98 -7.31 -8.20 15.13
C PHE A 98 -6.53 -8.96 14.05
N SER A 99 -7.20 -9.25 12.94
CA SER A 99 -6.56 -9.77 11.72
C SER A 99 -7.28 -9.20 10.50
N LEU A 100 -6.52 -8.83 9.48
CA LEU A 100 -7.02 -8.28 8.21
C LEU A 100 -6.34 -8.99 7.04
N HIS A 101 -7.15 -9.34 6.05
CA HIS A 101 -6.73 -9.66 4.69
C HIS A 101 -7.32 -8.63 3.75
N LEU A 102 -6.47 -7.90 3.05
CA LEU A 102 -6.86 -6.87 2.10
C LEU A 102 -6.27 -7.24 0.73
N ALA A 103 -7.15 -7.55 -0.22
CA ALA A 103 -6.78 -7.79 -1.60
C ALA A 103 -7.01 -6.51 -2.41
N VAL A 104 -5.94 -5.91 -2.92
CA VAL A 104 -5.97 -4.66 -3.70
C VAL A 104 -5.57 -4.95 -5.14
N GLY A 105 -6.11 -4.17 -6.08
CA GLY A 105 -5.62 -4.16 -7.46
C GLY A 105 -4.15 -3.74 -7.54
N THR A 106 -3.50 -4.01 -8.67
CA THR A 106 -2.10 -3.59 -8.93
C THR A 106 -1.90 -2.08 -8.90
N ASP A 107 -2.98 -1.31 -8.97
CA ASP A 107 -3.01 0.15 -8.87
C ASP A 107 -2.95 0.67 -7.42
N TRP A 108 -3.05 -0.23 -6.42
CA TRP A 108 -3.14 0.08 -5.00
C TRP A 108 -4.34 0.98 -4.59
N GLN A 109 -5.32 1.20 -5.47
CA GLN A 109 -6.38 2.18 -5.25
C GLN A 109 -7.61 1.57 -4.57
N LYS A 110 -8.06 0.42 -5.06
CA LYS A 110 -9.30 -0.22 -4.60
C LYS A 110 -9.14 -1.71 -4.42
N GLY A 111 -9.89 -2.26 -3.49
CA GLY A 111 -9.81 -3.66 -3.14
C GLY A 111 -10.99 -4.15 -2.33
N GLN A 112 -10.89 -5.40 -1.90
CA GLN A 112 -11.81 -6.02 -0.95
C GLN A 112 -11.02 -6.39 0.31
N ALA A 113 -11.58 -6.03 1.46
CA ALA A 113 -11.02 -6.37 2.77
C ALA A 113 -11.94 -7.34 3.50
N GLY A 114 -11.35 -8.36 4.11
CA GLY A 114 -11.94 -9.18 5.15
C GLY A 114 -11.14 -8.99 6.43
N TYR A 115 -11.77 -8.50 7.49
CA TYR A 115 -11.14 -8.37 8.79
C TYR A 115 -11.96 -9.01 9.89
N ARG A 116 -11.27 -9.39 10.96
CA ARG A 116 -11.87 -9.84 12.19
C ARG A 116 -11.29 -9.11 13.37
N TYR A 117 -12.12 -8.84 14.37
CA TYR A 117 -11.70 -8.26 15.63
C TYR A 117 -12.45 -8.87 16.80
N LEU A 118 -11.85 -8.80 17.98
CA LEU A 118 -12.48 -9.22 19.22
C LEU A 118 -13.30 -8.07 19.80
N ASN A 119 -14.60 -8.27 20.01
CA ASN A 119 -15.46 -7.28 20.64
C ASN A 119 -15.26 -7.26 22.18
N SER A 120 -15.89 -6.29 22.86
CA SER A 120 -15.83 -6.16 24.33
C SER A 120 -16.43 -7.35 25.08
N GLN A 121 -17.21 -8.20 24.41
CA GLN A 121 -17.80 -9.42 24.97
C GLN A 121 -16.93 -10.66 24.71
N GLY A 122 -15.75 -10.51 24.13
CA GLY A 122 -14.84 -11.61 23.81
C GLY A 122 -15.27 -12.46 22.61
N GLN A 123 -16.15 -11.95 21.75
CA GLN A 123 -16.60 -12.61 20.53
C GLN A 123 -15.85 -12.07 19.32
N TRP A 124 -15.51 -12.96 18.40
CA TRP A 124 -14.92 -12.59 17.11
C TRP A 124 -16.01 -12.08 16.17
N ILE A 125 -15.88 -10.84 15.73
CA ILE A 125 -16.70 -10.25 14.68
C ILE A 125 -15.91 -10.32 13.38
N VAL A 126 -16.53 -10.81 12.32
CA VAL A 126 -15.96 -10.88 10.98
C VAL A 126 -16.72 -9.91 10.07
N VAL A 127 -15.98 -9.12 9.32
CA VAL A 127 -16.52 -8.08 8.45
C VAL A 127 -15.83 -8.16 7.11
N GLU A 128 -16.63 -8.12 6.05
CA GLU A 128 -16.16 -7.99 4.68
C GLU A 128 -16.71 -6.69 4.10
N ALA A 129 -15.81 -5.86 3.59
CA ALA A 129 -16.17 -4.55 3.06
C ALA A 129 -15.21 -4.12 1.94
N PRO A 130 -15.69 -3.29 0.99
CA PRO A 130 -14.81 -2.69 0.01
C PRO A 130 -13.79 -1.78 0.70
N ALA A 131 -12.59 -1.73 0.11
CA ALA A 131 -11.48 -0.94 0.56
C ALA A 131 -11.13 0.11 -0.49
N HIS A 132 -10.94 1.35 -0.06
CA HIS A 132 -10.53 2.45 -0.91
C HIS A 132 -9.35 3.18 -0.28
N ARG A 133 -8.37 3.52 -1.12
CA ARG A 133 -7.21 4.30 -0.70
C ARG A 133 -7.66 5.72 -0.36
N GLU A 134 -7.15 6.24 0.75
CA GLU A 134 -7.46 7.58 1.23
C GLU A 134 -6.21 8.46 1.20
N ASP A 135 -6.13 9.34 0.21
CA ASP A 135 -4.95 10.18 0.00
C ASP A 135 -4.92 11.41 0.90
N THR A 136 -6.07 11.84 1.44
CA THR A 136 -6.15 13.09 2.22
C THR A 136 -5.72 12.92 3.67
N ARG A 137 -5.77 11.69 4.21
CA ARG A 137 -5.42 11.38 5.60
C ARG A 137 -3.92 11.34 5.85
N ILE A 138 -3.16 10.95 4.83
CA ILE A 138 -1.72 11.07 4.85
C ILE A 138 -1.40 12.55 4.65
N LYS A 139 -1.29 13.32 5.73
CA LYS A 139 -0.60 14.61 5.64
C LYS A 139 0.82 14.32 5.16
N ALA A 140 1.10 14.76 3.94
CA ALA A 140 2.34 14.54 3.23
C ALA A 140 3.53 14.70 4.18
N PHE A 141 4.22 13.60 4.49
CA PHE A 141 5.54 13.65 5.10
C PHE A 141 6.50 14.22 4.04
N GLY A 142 6.44 15.54 3.81
CA GLY A 142 7.08 16.18 2.66
C GLY A 142 6.40 15.84 1.32
N ASP A 143 6.89 16.45 0.25
CA ASP A 143 6.42 16.38 -1.15
C ASP A 143 6.66 14.98 -1.78
N LEU A 144 6.22 13.93 -1.09
CA LEU A 144 6.38 12.53 -1.49
C LEU A 144 5.28 12.15 -2.47
N ASP A 145 5.68 11.84 -3.70
CA ASP A 145 4.81 11.27 -4.72
C ASP A 145 4.53 9.77 -4.43
N ILE A 146 3.56 9.53 -3.55
CA ILE A 146 3.12 8.19 -3.13
C ILE A 146 2.71 7.30 -4.33
N PRO A 147 1.96 7.78 -5.33
CA PRO A 147 1.74 7.04 -6.58
C PRO A 147 3.04 6.53 -7.21
N THR A 148 4.05 7.38 -7.37
CA THR A 148 5.34 6.99 -7.96
C THR A 148 6.07 5.94 -7.13
N LEU A 149 6.04 6.05 -5.80
CA LEU A 149 6.67 5.08 -4.89
C LEU A 149 5.99 3.71 -4.91
N LEU A 150 4.65 3.67 -4.97
CA LEU A 150 3.87 2.43 -5.11
C LEU A 150 4.14 1.74 -6.45
N HIS A 151 4.23 2.53 -7.52
CA HIS A 151 4.58 2.01 -8.84
C HIS A 151 6.00 1.46 -8.86
N ALA A 152 6.97 2.18 -8.29
CA ALA A 152 8.33 1.70 -8.17
C ALA A 152 8.39 0.38 -7.38
N ALA A 153 7.61 0.25 -6.30
CA ALA A 153 7.62 -0.97 -5.47
C ALA A 153 7.07 -2.17 -6.22
N THR A 154 6.03 -1.92 -7.02
CA THR A 154 5.43 -2.91 -7.91
C THR A 154 6.40 -3.31 -9.04
N LEU A 155 7.16 -2.35 -9.58
CA LEU A 155 8.22 -2.60 -10.57
C LEU A 155 9.39 -3.41 -9.97
N GLU A 156 9.88 -3.04 -8.79
CA GLU A 156 10.91 -3.79 -8.08
C GLU A 156 10.47 -5.24 -7.84
N ALA A 157 9.22 -5.44 -7.41
CA ALA A 157 8.67 -6.77 -7.23
C ALA A 157 8.62 -7.56 -8.56
N ALA A 158 8.23 -6.92 -9.66
CA ALA A 158 8.21 -7.54 -10.99
C ALA A 158 9.61 -7.90 -11.51
N ILE A 159 10.62 -7.07 -11.24
CA ILE A 159 12.03 -7.33 -11.57
C ILE A 159 12.55 -8.49 -10.71
N ALA A 160 12.27 -8.48 -9.41
CA ALA A 160 12.69 -9.52 -8.48
C ALA A 160 12.08 -10.89 -8.80
N THR A 161 10.88 -10.94 -9.38
CA THR A 161 10.25 -12.19 -9.82
C THR A 161 10.72 -12.64 -11.21
N GLY A 162 11.50 -11.84 -11.94
CA GLY A 162 12.09 -12.20 -13.24
C GLY A 162 11.08 -12.38 -14.38
N ASP A 163 9.85 -11.87 -14.23
CA ASP A 163 8.77 -12.11 -15.19
C ASP A 163 8.74 -11.03 -16.29
N LEU A 164 9.24 -11.41 -17.47
CA LEU A 164 9.37 -10.54 -18.64
C LEU A 164 8.02 -10.15 -19.26
N ALA A 165 6.96 -10.93 -19.04
CA ALA A 165 5.60 -10.56 -19.44
C ALA A 165 5.06 -9.45 -18.54
N HIS A 166 5.42 -9.49 -17.26
CA HIS A 166 5.06 -8.49 -16.25
C HIS A 166 5.70 -7.12 -16.52
N LEU A 167 6.98 -7.11 -16.91
CA LEU A 167 7.66 -5.88 -17.35
C LEU A 167 7.01 -5.28 -18.60
N LYS A 168 6.58 -6.10 -19.56
CA LYS A 168 5.91 -5.63 -20.77
C LYS A 168 4.50 -5.11 -20.50
N ALA A 169 3.73 -5.78 -19.63
CA ALA A 169 2.39 -5.33 -19.24
C ALA A 169 2.43 -4.00 -18.47
N LEU A 170 3.42 -3.83 -17.59
CA LEU A 170 3.62 -2.59 -16.84
C LEU A 170 4.16 -1.45 -17.72
N ALA A 171 5.06 -1.75 -18.67
CA ALA A 171 5.56 -0.76 -19.64
C ALA A 171 4.54 -0.36 -20.71
N ALA A 172 3.55 -1.22 -21.01
CA ALA A 172 2.49 -0.94 -21.97
C ALA A 172 1.28 -0.20 -21.37
N GLY A 173 1.15 -0.18 -20.03
CA GLY A 173 0.10 0.57 -19.32
C GLY A 173 0.49 2.01 -18.96
N ASP A 174 -0.39 2.71 -18.23
CA ASP A 174 -0.20 4.11 -17.80
C ASP A 174 1.11 4.38 -17.03
N ALA A 175 1.67 3.35 -16.40
CA ALA A 175 2.96 3.40 -15.71
C ALA A 175 4.16 3.59 -16.68
N GLY A 176 4.08 3.08 -17.91
CA GLY A 176 5.10 3.31 -18.94
C GLY A 176 5.08 4.74 -19.48
N ALA A 177 3.90 5.36 -19.55
CA ALA A 177 3.75 6.77 -19.90
C ALA A 177 4.30 7.69 -18.80
N ALA A 178 4.07 7.35 -17.53
CA ALA A 178 4.62 8.06 -16.37
C ALA A 178 6.17 7.94 -16.28
N LEU A 179 6.73 6.79 -16.66
CA LEU A 179 8.18 6.60 -16.73
C LEU A 179 8.81 7.42 -17.88
N ASN A 180 8.18 7.47 -19.04
CA ASN A 180 8.63 8.34 -20.14
C ASN A 180 8.58 9.82 -19.75
N THR A 181 7.52 10.27 -19.08
CA THR A 181 7.43 11.67 -18.61
C THR A 181 8.44 11.98 -17.49
N ALA A 182 8.74 11.03 -16.60
CA ALA A 182 9.79 11.15 -15.59
C ALA A 182 11.21 11.18 -16.21
N ILE A 183 11.45 10.39 -17.27
CA ILE A 183 12.72 10.39 -18.01
C ILE A 183 12.87 11.67 -18.84
N ASP A 184 11.80 12.16 -19.47
CA ASP A 184 11.82 13.40 -20.25
C ASP A 184 12.01 14.65 -19.38
N SER A 185 11.43 14.67 -18.17
CA SER A 185 11.62 15.75 -17.20
C SER A 185 13.02 15.78 -16.59
N THR A 186 13.68 14.63 -16.40
CA THR A 186 15.09 14.58 -15.97
C THR A 186 16.06 14.95 -17.10
N LYS A 187 15.73 14.62 -18.35
CA LYS A 187 16.54 15.01 -19.53
C LYS A 187 16.47 16.51 -19.84
N SER A 188 15.33 17.15 -19.58
CA SER A 188 15.16 18.60 -19.77
C SER A 188 15.80 19.44 -18.65
N ALA A 189 16.00 18.89 -17.45
CA ALA A 189 16.78 19.54 -16.38
C ALA A 189 18.30 19.55 -16.63
N SER A 190 18.84 18.55 -17.33
CA SER A 190 20.29 18.46 -17.65
C SER A 190 20.75 19.41 -18.76
N GLY A 191 19.84 20.04 -19.50
CA GLY A 191 20.18 20.87 -20.67
C GLY A 191 20.57 22.33 -20.38
N LYS A 192 20.41 22.82 -19.14
CA LYS A 192 20.56 24.26 -18.81
C LYS A 192 21.81 24.64 -18.00
N ALA A 193 22.71 23.71 -17.71
CA ALA A 193 23.90 23.95 -16.88
C ALA A 193 25.23 23.98 -17.68
N GLY A 194 25.20 24.35 -18.97
CA GLY A 194 26.38 24.31 -19.83
C GLY A 194 26.46 25.42 -20.85
N LYS A 195 26.59 26.69 -20.41
CA LYS A 195 27.26 27.78 -21.16
C LYS A 195 27.25 29.08 -20.36
N SER A 196 28.28 29.32 -19.56
CA SER A 196 28.88 30.65 -19.38
C SER A 196 30.14 30.53 -18.54
N SER A 197 31.30 30.76 -19.17
CA SER A 197 32.58 31.19 -18.58
C SER A 197 33.76 30.66 -19.41
N ARG A 198 34.16 31.43 -20.44
CA ARG A 198 35.58 31.62 -20.78
C ARG A 198 35.77 32.71 -21.84
N ALA A 199 36.71 33.61 -21.52
CA ALA A 199 37.31 34.70 -22.28
C ALA A 199 36.47 35.97 -22.44
#